data_AF-A0A7S2FAB7-F1
#
_entry.id   AF-A0A7S2FAB7-F1
#
_cell.length_a   1.000
_cell.length_b   1.000
_cell.length_c   1.000
_cell.angle_alpha   90.00
_cell.angle_beta   90.00
_cell.angle_gamma   90.00
#
_symmetry.space_group_name_H-M   'P 1'
#
loop_
_entity.id
_entity.type
_entity.pdbx_description
1 polymer ?
#
loop_
_entity_poly.entity_id
_entity_poly.type
_entity_poly.pdbx_seq_one_letter_code
_entity_poly.pdbx_strand_id
1 'polypeptide(L)'
;PRVVYIKFRREPGADWSIGLKRNIGVHLASGEFIAHFDDDDLYAPVYLSSMVGLLTESKDNAQAVTLSSWFIFDVKTERFGFCDAIAFGWMKGRGADHPDVKSWAYGYGFSYVYRRQVALDVPYDSIDL
;
A
#
# COMPACT_ATOMS: atom_id res chain seq x y z
N PRO A 1 17.26 1.98 16.66
CA PRO A 1 16.56 0.67 16.67
C PRO A 1 16.11 0.31 15.25
N ARG A 2 16.38 -0.92 14.77
CA ARG A 2 16.00 -1.36 13.41
C ARG A 2 14.57 -1.88 13.31
N VAL A 3 14.01 -2.37 14.42
CA VAL A 3 12.62 -2.82 14.55
C VAL A 3 12.08 -2.26 15.86
N VAL A 4 10.88 -1.71 15.83
CA VAL A 4 10.18 -1.18 17.00
C VAL A 4 8.81 -1.86 17.07
N TYR A 5 8.55 -2.58 18.16
CA TYR A 5 7.26 -3.23 18.38
C TYR A 5 6.45 -2.41 19.38
N ILE A 6 5.28 -1.93 18.95
CA ILE A 6 4.38 -1.08 19.73
C ILE A 6 3.03 -1.78 19.80
N LYS A 7 2.51 -1.92 21.01
CA LYS A 7 1.22 -2.58 21.26
C LYS A 7 0.31 -1.67 22.07
N PHE A 8 -0.98 -1.76 21.78
CA PHE A 8 -2.03 -1.03 22.48
C PHE A 8 -3.00 -2.02 23.11
N ARG A 9 -3.45 -1.75 24.34
CA ARG A 9 -4.53 -2.52 24.96
C ARG A 9 -5.87 -1.97 24.46
N ARG A 10 -6.75 -2.85 24.03
CA ARG A 10 -8.11 -2.55 23.57
C ARG A 10 -9.09 -3.53 24.20
N GLU A 11 -10.33 -3.08 24.37
CA GLU A 11 -11.42 -3.98 24.76
C GLU A 11 -11.75 -4.94 23.61
N PRO A 12 -12.21 -6.17 23.91
CA PRO A 12 -12.68 -7.10 22.88
C PRO A 12 -13.76 -6.46 21.99
N GLY A 13 -13.62 -6.60 20.67
CA GLY A 13 -14.56 -6.04 19.69
C GLY A 13 -14.44 -4.52 19.47
N ALA A 14 -13.54 -3.83 20.17
CA ALA A 14 -13.28 -2.41 19.99
C ALA A 14 -11.97 -2.20 19.21
N ASP A 15 -11.81 -2.85 18.06
CA ASP A 15 -10.62 -2.62 17.23
C ASP A 15 -10.62 -1.19 16.66
N TRP A 16 -9.45 -0.73 16.24
CA TRP A 16 -9.31 0.53 15.50
C TRP A 16 -9.39 0.29 14.01
N SER A 17 -9.94 1.29 13.32
CA SER A 17 -9.97 1.31 11.87
C SER A 17 -8.57 1.10 11.28
N ILE A 18 -8.45 0.43 10.14
CA ILE A 18 -7.18 0.28 9.40
C ILE A 18 -6.51 1.64 9.18
N GLY A 19 -7.27 2.66 8.78
CA GLY A 19 -6.73 4.01 8.57
C GLY A 19 -6.12 4.62 9.84
N LEU A 20 -6.77 4.48 10.99
CA LEU A 20 -6.23 4.94 12.28
C LEU A 20 -4.92 4.21 12.62
N LYS A 21 -4.84 2.90 12.42
CA LYS A 21 -3.61 2.12 12.65
C LYS A 21 -2.48 2.60 11.74
N ARG A 22 -2.74 2.86 10.46
CA ARG A 22 -1.77 3.43 9.51
C ARG A 22 -1.30 4.81 9.94
N ASN A 23 -2.22 5.69 10.35
CA ASN A 23 -1.89 7.03 10.85
C ASN A 23 -0.98 6.96 12.08
N ILE A 24 -1.27 6.08 13.05
CA ILE A 24 -0.39 5.84 14.22
C ILE A 24 1.01 5.44 13.76
N GLY A 25 1.12 4.49 12.83
CA GLY A 25 2.40 4.07 12.25
C GLY A 25 3.17 5.22 11.59
N VAL A 26 2.50 6.04 10.78
CA VAL A 26 3.09 7.22 10.12
C VAL A 26 3.64 8.22 11.15
N HIS A 27 2.90 8.51 12.22
CA HIS A 27 3.36 9.43 13.26
C HIS A 27 4.57 8.89 14.04
N LEU A 28 4.61 7.58 14.30
CA LEU A 28 5.70 6.93 15.03
C LEU A 28 6.95 6.70 14.16
N ALA A 29 6.79 6.62 12.84
CA ALA A 29 7.90 6.49 11.92
C ALA A 29 8.80 7.73 11.93
N SER A 30 10.11 7.50 11.89
CA SER A 30 11.13 8.56 11.77
C SER A 30 11.76 8.64 10.37
N GLY A 31 11.43 7.70 9.49
CA GLY A 31 11.96 7.64 8.11
C GLY A 31 11.24 8.60 7.17
N GLU A 32 11.93 9.01 6.10
CA GLU A 32 11.36 9.84 5.04
C GLU A 32 10.33 9.08 4.20
N PHE A 33 10.54 7.78 3.98
CA PHE A 33 9.67 6.93 3.17
C PHE A 33 8.87 5.98 4.07
N ILE A 34 7.60 5.77 3.71
CA ILE A 34 6.69 4.85 4.37
C ILE A 34 6.30 3.75 3.37
N ALA A 35 6.40 2.51 3.81
CA ALA A 35 5.88 1.33 3.15
C ALA A 35 5.02 0.55 4.16
N HIS A 36 3.83 0.14 3.75
CA HIS A 36 2.99 -0.77 4.53
C HIS A 36 3.20 -2.20 4.03
N PHE A 37 3.13 -3.15 4.95
CA PHE A 37 3.29 -4.57 4.66
C PHE A 37 2.08 -5.29 5.26
N ASP A 38 1.31 -5.96 4.40
CA ASP A 38 0.24 -6.84 4.84
C ASP A 38 0.86 -8.21 5.24
N ASP A 39 0.20 -8.93 6.14
CA ASP A 39 0.74 -10.15 6.76
C ASP A 39 0.59 -11.42 5.90
N ASP A 40 -0.08 -11.30 4.75
CA ASP A 40 -0.34 -12.35 3.77
C ASP A 40 0.42 -12.16 2.44
N ASP A 41 1.35 -11.20 2.37
CA ASP A 41 2.13 -10.90 1.18
C ASP A 41 3.59 -11.36 1.24
N LEU A 42 4.14 -11.68 0.05
CA LEU A 42 5.57 -11.93 -0.15
C LEU A 42 6.20 -10.84 -1.04
N TYR A 43 7.28 -10.25 -0.55
CA TYR A 43 7.97 -9.15 -1.22
C TYR A 43 9.33 -9.61 -1.74
N ALA A 44 9.67 -9.22 -2.97
CA ALA A 44 10.98 -9.49 -3.53
C ALA A 44 12.09 -8.79 -2.71
N PRO A 45 13.30 -9.36 -2.60
CA PRO A 45 14.42 -8.74 -1.87
C PRO A 45 14.77 -7.31 -2.32
N VAL A 46 14.45 -6.99 -3.58
CA VAL A 46 14.71 -5.67 -4.21
C VAL A 46 13.51 -4.73 -4.18
N TYR A 47 12.38 -5.11 -3.55
CA TYR A 47 11.15 -4.34 -3.57
C TYR A 47 11.36 -2.91 -3.07
N LEU A 48 11.84 -2.74 -1.84
CA LEU A 48 12.04 -1.42 -1.25
C LEU A 48 13.07 -0.59 -2.00
N SER A 49 14.21 -1.17 -2.42
CA SER A 49 15.24 -0.43 -3.15
C SER A 49 14.73 0.05 -4.51
N SER A 50 13.90 -0.75 -5.19
CA SER A 50 13.28 -0.37 -6.46
C SER A 50 12.26 0.74 -6.27
N MET A 51 11.34 0.60 -5.31
CA MET A 51 10.29 1.58 -5.05
C MET A 51 10.86 2.93 -4.58
N VAL A 52 11.79 2.90 -3.62
CA VAL A 52 12.47 4.13 -3.15
C VAL A 52 13.31 4.74 -4.26
N GLY A 53 14.04 3.94 -5.04
CA GLY A 53 14.81 4.41 -6.20
C GLY A 53 13.95 5.22 -7.17
N LEU A 54 12.78 4.69 -7.54
CA LEU A 54 11.83 5.39 -8.42
C LEU A 54 11.35 6.73 -7.84
N LEU A 55 11.12 6.82 -6.52
CA LEU A 55 10.75 8.07 -5.86
C LEU A 55 11.89 9.09 -5.85
N THR A 56 13.13 8.64 -5.63
CA THR A 56 14.30 9.52 -5.53
C THR A 56 14.84 9.98 -6.88
N GLU A 57 14.70 9.16 -7.91
CA GLU A 57 15.21 9.44 -9.26
C GLU A 57 14.18 10.13 -10.16
N SER A 58 12.92 10.25 -9.69
CA SER A 58 11.87 10.97 -10.39
C SER A 58 12.24 12.44 -10.60
N LYS A 59 12.21 12.88 -11.86
CA LYS A 59 12.45 14.29 -12.23
C LYS A 59 11.37 15.24 -11.72
N ASP A 60 10.17 14.71 -11.48
CA ASP A 60 8.99 15.49 -11.12
C ASP A 60 8.74 15.52 -9.59
N ASN A 61 9.72 15.09 -8.79
CA ASN A 61 9.60 14.98 -7.33
C ASN A 61 8.36 14.16 -6.92
N ALA A 62 8.28 12.92 -7.44
CA ALA A 62 7.18 12.01 -7.12
C ALA A 62 7.00 11.85 -5.60
N GLN A 63 5.74 11.88 -5.17
CA GLN A 63 5.35 11.81 -3.76
C GLN A 63 4.96 10.39 -3.32
N ALA A 64 4.52 9.56 -4.28
CA ALA A 64 4.16 8.16 -4.07
C ALA A 64 4.45 7.35 -5.35
N VAL A 65 4.68 6.05 -5.17
CA VAL A 65 4.82 5.07 -6.24
C VAL A 65 4.06 3.82 -5.85
N THR A 66 3.42 3.17 -6.82
CA THR A 66 2.67 1.92 -6.61
C THR A 66 3.10 0.86 -7.62
N LEU A 67 2.97 -0.41 -7.25
CA LEU A 67 3.10 -1.52 -8.18
C LEU A 67 2.02 -1.40 -9.28
N SER A 68 2.41 -1.61 -10.53
CA SER A 68 1.46 -1.68 -11.65
C SER A 68 0.73 -3.02 -11.72
N SER A 69 1.35 -4.07 -11.18
CA SER A 69 0.87 -5.45 -11.27
C SER A 69 1.55 -6.34 -10.22
N TRP A 70 0.91 -7.45 -9.87
CA TRP A 70 1.44 -8.44 -8.92
C TRP A 70 0.95 -9.86 -9.23
N PHE A 71 1.60 -10.86 -8.64
CA PHE A 71 1.14 -12.24 -8.68
C PHE A 71 0.27 -12.55 -7.47
N ILE A 72 -0.72 -13.41 -7.67
CA ILE A 72 -1.62 -13.89 -6.61
C ILE A 72 -1.47 -15.40 -6.55
N PHE A 73 -1.38 -15.96 -5.36
CA PHE A 73 -1.46 -17.40 -5.15
C PHE A 73 -2.70 -17.72 -4.30
N ASP A 74 -3.68 -18.38 -4.90
CA ASP A 74 -4.87 -18.85 -4.18
C ASP A 74 -4.56 -20.19 -3.52
N VAL A 75 -4.40 -20.16 -2.20
CA VAL A 75 -4.10 -21.35 -1.38
C VAL A 75 -5.19 -22.41 -1.40
N LYS A 76 -6.45 -22.05 -1.68
CA LYS A 76 -7.57 -23.02 -1.71
C LYS A 76 -7.61 -23.79 -3.02
N THR A 77 -7.24 -23.13 -4.11
CA THR A 77 -7.27 -23.74 -5.45
C THR A 77 -5.90 -24.12 -5.99
N GLU A 78 -4.84 -23.76 -5.27
CA GLU A 78 -3.42 -23.94 -5.64
C GLU A 78 -3.08 -23.31 -7.01
N ARG A 79 -3.69 -22.15 -7.30
CA ARG A 79 -3.54 -21.47 -8.59
C ARG A 79 -2.75 -20.19 -8.47
N PHE A 80 -1.89 -19.98 -9.47
CA PHE A 80 -1.25 -18.70 -9.70
C PHE A 80 -2.10 -17.82 -10.62
N GLY A 81 -2.28 -16.58 -10.21
CA GLY A 81 -2.89 -15.51 -10.98
C GLY A 81 -1.90 -14.37 -11.19
N PHE A 82 -2.18 -13.56 -12.21
CA PHE A 82 -1.50 -12.29 -12.46
C PHE A 82 -2.55 -11.19 -12.43
N CYS A 83 -2.30 -10.16 -11.62
CA CYS A 83 -3.17 -9.00 -11.49
C CYS A 83 -2.51 -7.79 -12.15
N ASP A 84 -3.23 -7.18 -13.09
CA ASP A 84 -2.97 -5.84 -13.61
C ASP A 84 -4.32 -5.11 -13.62
N ALA A 85 -4.50 -4.21 -12.65
CA ALA A 85 -5.77 -3.52 -12.42
C ALA A 85 -6.18 -2.64 -13.62
N ILE A 86 -5.22 -2.01 -14.28
CA ILE A 86 -5.48 -1.11 -15.40
C ILE A 86 -5.84 -1.92 -16.65
N ALA A 87 -5.07 -2.97 -16.96
CA ALA A 87 -5.37 -3.85 -18.08
C ALA A 87 -6.72 -4.55 -17.90
N PHE A 88 -7.04 -4.99 -16.68
CA PHE A 88 -8.36 -5.55 -16.37
C PHE A 88 -9.48 -4.52 -16.58
N GLY A 89 -9.25 -3.26 -16.19
CA GLY A 89 -10.15 -2.14 -16.51
C GLY A 89 -10.45 -2.03 -18.00
N TRP A 90 -9.41 -2.02 -18.84
CA TRP A 90 -9.57 -1.94 -20.29
C TRP A 90 -10.37 -3.10 -20.86
N MET A 91 -10.15 -4.34 -20.36
CA MET A 91 -10.95 -5.51 -20.76
C MET A 91 -12.44 -5.37 -20.41
N LYS A 92 -12.78 -4.53 -19.43
CA LYS A 92 -14.15 -4.19 -19.05
C LYS A 92 -14.69 -2.95 -19.77
N GLY A 93 -13.97 -2.39 -20.74
CA GLY A 93 -14.33 -1.16 -21.43
C GLY A 93 -14.19 0.09 -20.56
N ARG A 94 -13.37 0.05 -19.50
CA ARG A 94 -13.15 1.15 -18.56
C ARG A 94 -11.73 1.69 -18.71
N GLY A 95 -11.58 2.99 -18.94
CA GLY A 95 -10.27 3.63 -19.00
C GLY A 95 -9.55 3.67 -17.64
N ALA A 96 -8.26 4.00 -17.65
CA ALA A 96 -7.44 4.08 -16.43
C ALA A 96 -7.96 5.11 -15.42
N ASP A 97 -8.63 6.17 -15.90
CA ASP A 97 -9.21 7.22 -15.06
C ASP A 97 -10.57 6.86 -14.46
N HIS A 98 -11.15 5.72 -14.83
CA HIS A 98 -12.43 5.28 -14.27
C HIS A 98 -12.31 5.08 -12.74
N PRO A 99 -13.25 5.55 -11.92
CA PRO A 99 -13.17 5.47 -10.45
C PRO A 99 -12.87 4.06 -9.93
N ASP A 100 -13.58 3.05 -10.44
CA ASP A 100 -13.32 1.65 -10.07
C ASP A 100 -11.88 1.21 -10.40
N VAL A 101 -11.36 1.57 -11.58
CA VAL A 101 -10.00 1.19 -11.99
C VAL A 101 -8.97 1.87 -11.10
N LYS A 102 -9.16 3.14 -10.75
CA LYS A 102 -8.32 3.84 -9.76
C LYS A 102 -8.37 3.19 -8.39
N SER A 103 -9.56 2.78 -7.94
CA SER A 103 -9.73 2.06 -6.67
C SER A 103 -8.98 0.73 -6.69
N TRP A 104 -9.01 -0.03 -7.78
CA TRP A 104 -8.27 -1.29 -7.90
C TRP A 104 -6.75 -1.08 -8.01
N ALA A 105 -6.32 -0.05 -8.73
CA ALA A 105 -4.90 0.23 -8.96
C ALA A 105 -4.20 0.86 -7.74
N TYR A 106 -4.93 1.64 -6.93
CA TYR A 106 -4.35 2.46 -5.86
C TYR A 106 -4.92 2.18 -4.46
N GLY A 107 -5.97 1.36 -4.36
CA GLY A 107 -6.68 1.12 -3.08
C GLY A 107 -5.97 0.16 -2.13
N TYR A 108 -4.98 -0.60 -2.62
CA TYR A 108 -4.33 -1.65 -1.83
C TYR A 108 -3.03 -1.16 -1.19
N GLY A 109 -3.05 -1.02 0.14
CA GLY A 109 -1.96 -0.47 0.95
C GLY A 109 -0.61 -1.16 0.81
N PHE A 110 -0.60 -2.47 0.55
CA PHE A 110 0.61 -3.25 0.34
C PHE A 110 1.42 -2.81 -0.89
N SER A 111 0.74 -2.19 -1.86
CA SER A 111 1.29 -2.00 -3.21
C SER A 111 2.11 -0.72 -3.37
N TYR A 112 2.09 0.20 -2.40
CA TYR A 112 2.67 1.52 -2.58
C TYR A 112 3.66 1.95 -1.48
N VAL A 113 4.62 2.78 -1.91
CA VAL A 113 5.60 3.47 -1.05
C VAL A 113 5.45 4.97 -1.29
N TYR A 114 5.51 5.76 -0.23
CA TYR A 114 5.31 7.20 -0.32
C TYR A 114 6.17 7.99 0.66
N ARG A 115 6.33 9.28 0.39
CA ARG A 115 7.01 10.22 1.29
C ARG A 115 6.12 10.46 2.51
N ARG A 116 6.66 10.25 3.71
CA ARG A 116 5.96 10.37 5.00
C ARG A 116 5.13 11.65 5.11
N GLN A 117 5.65 12.77 4.60
CA GLN A 117 4.98 14.07 4.63
C GLN A 117 3.58 14.03 4.01
N VAL A 118 3.38 13.26 2.92
CA VAL A 118 2.09 13.13 2.23
C VAL A 118 1.00 12.65 3.18
N ALA A 119 1.27 11.64 4.01
CA ALA A 119 0.28 11.10 4.94
C ALA A 119 0.14 11.93 6.23
N LEU A 120 1.05 12.87 6.49
CA LEU A 120 0.88 13.86 7.55
C LEU A 120 -0.02 15.00 7.08
N ASP A 121 0.12 15.40 5.81
CA ASP A 121 -0.70 16.44 5.20
C ASP A 121 -2.10 15.93 4.84
N VAL A 122 -2.20 14.67 4.40
CA VAL A 122 -3.42 13.98 4.00
C VAL A 122 -3.51 12.64 4.75
N PRO A 123 -4.04 12.63 5.99
CA PRO A 123 -4.18 11.43 6.78
C PRO A 123 -5.14 10.42 6.15
N TYR A 124 -4.99 9.14 6.49
CA TYR A 124 -5.95 8.12 6.11
C TYR A 124 -7.30 8.36 6.80
N ASP A 125 -8.39 8.16 6.07
CA ASP A 125 -9.73 8.14 6.62
C ASP A 125 -9.90 7.01 7.65
N SER A 126 -10.74 7.22 8.66
CA SER A 126 -11.05 6.19 9.66
C SER A 126 -12.07 5.20 9.09
N ILE A 127 -11.58 4.29 8.24
CA ILE A 127 -12.36 3.22 7.61
C ILE A 127 -11.74 1.85 7.89
N ASP A 128 -12.62 0.85 8.01
CA ASP A 128 -12.27 -0.55 7.91
C ASP A 128 -12.66 -1.05 6.51
N LEU A 129 -11.77 -1.84 5.90
CA LEU A 129 -11.96 -2.45 4.58
C LEU A 129 -12.68 -3.79 4.70
#